data_AF-A0A974WQA9-F1
#
_entry.id   AF-A0A974WQA9-F1
#
_cell.length_a   1.000
_cell.length_b   1.000
_cell.length_c   1.000
_cell.angle_alpha   90.00
_cell.angle_beta   90.00
_cell.angle_gamma   90.00
#
_symmetry.space_group_name_H-M   'P 1'
#
loop_
_entity.id
_entity.type
_entity.pdbx_description
1 polymer ?
#
loop_
_entity_poly.entity_id
_entity_poly.type
_entity_poly.pdbx_seq_one_letter_code
_entity_poly.pdbx_strand_id
1 'polypeptide(L)'
;MKKNKNTKLDKTNLFDVYKHYKEIKEDPFFISFDKLTASVLIKSQLGFDSKVFNDFEKQIQKAINNKYEILFRNFVISFNVNLKFSADILVPIVTSKLSSNSETINFKSSNEISKDNFLSIYNEIIYQLLKQGNYLEVLPNLIVHLSKSTNSLKVSFSEQWVMDIDRGDNGSK
;
A
#
# COMPACT_ATOMS: atom_id res chain seq x y z
N MET A 1 44.57 17.37 -4.29
CA MET A 1 43.43 17.98 -3.55
C MET A 1 42.14 17.28 -3.97
N LYS A 2 41.32 17.01 -2.93
CA LYS A 2 40.01 16.34 -2.85
C LYS A 2 39.15 16.25 -4.12
N LYS A 3 38.67 15.03 -4.43
CA LYS A 3 37.24 14.80 -4.69
C LYS A 3 36.73 13.72 -3.75
N ASN A 4 35.59 14.05 -3.15
CA ASN A 4 35.06 13.49 -1.92
C ASN A 4 34.56 12.05 -2.07
N LYS A 5 34.79 11.30 -0.99
CA LYS A 5 34.10 10.05 -0.66
C LYS A 5 32.58 10.29 -0.65
N ASN A 6 31.87 9.66 -1.58
CA ASN A 6 30.48 9.25 -1.35
C ASN A 6 30.43 7.72 -1.28
N THR A 7 31.15 7.18 -0.29
CA THR A 7 30.89 5.84 0.24
C THR A 7 29.70 5.93 1.20
N LYS A 8 28.49 5.84 0.67
CA LYS A 8 27.27 5.50 1.43
C LYS A 8 26.34 4.68 0.53
N LEU A 9 26.70 3.43 0.30
CA LEU A 9 25.78 2.33 -0.02
C LEU A 9 26.58 1.01 -0.09
N ASP A 10 27.27 0.66 1.00
CA ASP A 10 27.92 -0.65 1.16
C ASP A 10 27.65 -1.22 2.56
N LYS A 11 26.36 -1.23 2.95
CA LYS A 11 25.84 -2.00 4.09
C LYS A 11 24.56 -2.79 3.74
N THR A 12 24.19 -2.86 2.47
CA THR A 12 22.89 -3.33 1.99
C THR A 12 22.81 -4.81 1.64
N ASN A 13 23.91 -5.58 1.75
CA ASN A 13 23.90 -7.01 1.40
C ASN A 13 23.59 -8.00 2.54
N LEU A 14 23.26 -7.53 3.76
CA LEU A 14 23.00 -8.43 4.89
C LEU A 14 21.52 -8.61 5.24
N PHE A 15 20.61 -7.76 4.76
CA PHE A 15 19.19 -7.88 5.04
C PHE A 15 18.36 -7.28 3.90
N ASP A 16 17.85 -8.12 2.99
CA ASP A 16 16.85 -7.70 2.01
C ASP A 16 15.51 -7.49 2.73
N VAL A 17 15.25 -6.24 3.12
CA VAL A 17 14.01 -5.83 3.80
C VAL A 17 12.74 -6.13 3.00
N TYR A 18 12.86 -6.34 1.69
CA TYR A 18 11.76 -6.66 0.77
C TYR A 18 11.67 -8.14 0.43
N LYS A 19 12.56 -8.97 0.97
CA LYS A 19 12.56 -10.43 0.74
C LYS A 19 11.18 -11.03 1.01
N HIS A 20 10.54 -10.65 2.11
CA HIS A 20 9.22 -11.17 2.46
C HIS A 20 8.14 -10.79 1.44
N TYR A 21 8.16 -9.56 0.90
CA TYR A 21 7.27 -9.15 -0.19
C TYR A 21 7.48 -10.03 -1.43
N LYS A 22 8.75 -10.25 -1.82
CA LYS A 22 9.11 -11.09 -2.98
C LYS A 22 8.66 -12.55 -2.79
N GLU A 23 8.89 -13.12 -1.61
CA GLU A 23 8.46 -14.48 -1.27
C GLU A 23 6.94 -14.65 -1.34
N ILE A 24 6.17 -13.66 -0.87
CA ILE A 24 4.71 -13.72 -0.95
C ILE A 24 4.21 -13.74 -2.40
N LYS A 25 4.87 -13.03 -3.33
CA LYS A 25 4.43 -13.02 -4.74
C LYS A 25 4.53 -14.38 -5.42
N GLU A 26 5.39 -15.25 -4.91
CA GLU A 26 5.56 -16.63 -5.38
C GLU A 26 4.63 -17.62 -4.66
N ASP A 27 3.87 -17.17 -3.65
CA ASP A 27 2.94 -18.03 -2.91
C ASP A 27 1.73 -18.41 -3.79
N PRO A 28 1.29 -19.68 -3.80
CA PRO A 28 0.15 -20.11 -4.62
C PRO A 28 -1.18 -19.46 -4.22
N PHE A 29 -1.30 -18.90 -3.02
CA PHE A 29 -2.47 -18.16 -2.54
C PHE A 29 -2.33 -16.64 -2.74
N PHE A 30 -1.32 -16.20 -3.51
CA PHE A 30 -1.17 -14.80 -3.88
C PHE A 30 -2.15 -14.39 -4.98
N ILE A 31 -2.83 -13.27 -4.74
CA ILE A 31 -3.72 -12.63 -5.70
C ILE A 31 -3.17 -11.23 -5.98
N SER A 32 -2.72 -11.04 -7.23
CA SER A 32 -2.20 -9.76 -7.70
C SER A 32 -3.30 -8.70 -7.81
N PHE A 33 -2.87 -7.44 -7.86
CA PHE A 33 -3.76 -6.30 -8.01
C PHE A 33 -4.63 -6.42 -9.27
N ASP A 34 -4.04 -6.85 -10.39
CA ASP A 34 -4.75 -7.03 -11.66
C ASP A 34 -5.86 -8.09 -11.55
N LYS A 35 -5.60 -9.22 -10.88
CA LYS A 35 -6.60 -10.28 -10.68
C LYS A 35 -7.73 -9.81 -9.76
N LEU A 36 -7.38 -9.11 -8.68
CA LEU A 36 -8.34 -8.52 -7.76
C LEU A 36 -9.23 -7.50 -8.47
N THR A 37 -8.63 -6.52 -9.15
CA THR A 37 -9.35 -5.44 -9.84
C THR A 37 -10.17 -5.95 -11.01
N ALA A 38 -9.66 -6.88 -11.82
CA ALA A 38 -10.44 -7.51 -12.89
C ALA A 38 -11.73 -8.15 -12.33
N SER A 39 -11.63 -8.85 -11.20
CA SER A 39 -12.79 -9.48 -10.55
C SER A 39 -13.83 -8.45 -10.09
N VAL A 40 -13.36 -7.31 -9.58
CA VAL A 40 -14.23 -6.20 -9.13
C VAL A 40 -14.87 -5.50 -10.32
N LEU A 41 -14.12 -5.23 -11.39
CA LEU A 41 -14.60 -4.61 -12.62
C LEU A 41 -15.71 -5.44 -13.27
N ILE A 42 -15.49 -6.75 -13.40
CA ILE A 42 -16.52 -7.69 -13.91
C ILE A 42 -17.79 -7.62 -13.07
N LYS A 43 -17.68 -7.71 -11.73
CA LYS A 43 -18.85 -7.68 -10.84
C LYS A 43 -19.55 -6.33 -10.81
N SER A 44 -18.82 -5.25 -11.02
CA SER A 44 -19.35 -3.88 -11.08
C SER A 44 -19.85 -3.49 -12.47
N GLN A 45 -19.71 -4.37 -13.48
CA GLN A 45 -20.06 -4.11 -14.88
C GLN A 45 -19.29 -2.91 -15.47
N LEU A 46 -18.02 -2.78 -15.10
CA LEU A 46 -17.11 -1.73 -15.56
C LEU A 46 -15.94 -2.34 -16.35
N GLY A 47 -15.36 -1.52 -17.23
CA GLY A 47 -14.08 -1.81 -17.90
C GLY A 47 -12.91 -1.09 -17.25
N PHE A 48 -11.68 -1.49 -17.61
CA PHE A 48 -10.44 -0.80 -17.21
C PHE A 48 -10.36 0.63 -17.79
N ASP A 49 -11.08 0.91 -18.87
CA ASP A 49 -11.22 2.24 -19.46
C ASP A 49 -12.29 3.11 -18.78
N SER A 50 -13.04 2.57 -17.82
CA SER A 50 -14.10 3.32 -17.14
C SER A 50 -13.55 4.52 -16.36
N LYS A 51 -14.32 5.60 -16.32
CA LYS A 51 -13.98 6.79 -15.50
C LYS A 51 -13.77 6.43 -14.02
N VAL A 52 -14.56 5.49 -13.49
CA VAL A 52 -14.48 5.04 -12.10
C VAL A 52 -13.12 4.39 -11.82
N PHE A 53 -12.67 3.47 -12.66
CA PHE A 53 -11.37 2.80 -12.47
C PHE A 53 -10.21 3.78 -12.65
N ASN A 54 -10.24 4.61 -13.68
CA ASN A 54 -9.23 5.63 -13.90
C ASN A 54 -9.10 6.62 -12.73
N ASP A 55 -10.22 7.04 -12.13
CA ASP A 55 -10.22 7.89 -10.93
C ASP A 55 -9.71 7.15 -9.68
N PHE A 56 -10.04 5.87 -9.55
CA PHE A 56 -9.51 5.02 -8.49
C PHE A 56 -7.97 4.92 -8.57
N GLU A 57 -7.41 4.62 -9.75
CA GLU A 57 -5.95 4.56 -9.94
C GLU A 57 -5.27 5.91 -9.67
N LYS A 58 -5.86 7.02 -10.13
CA LYS A 58 -5.34 8.36 -9.84
C LYS A 58 -5.29 8.65 -8.34
N GLN A 59 -6.29 8.23 -7.59
CA GLN A 59 -6.30 8.37 -6.13
C GLN A 59 -5.24 7.51 -5.45
N ILE A 60 -4.97 6.30 -5.96
CA ILE A 60 -3.85 5.47 -5.49
C ILE A 60 -2.53 6.21 -5.69
N GLN A 61 -2.26 6.72 -6.90
CA GLN A 61 -1.03 7.47 -7.19
C GLN A 61 -0.92 8.72 -6.31
N LYS A 62 -2.03 9.44 -6.11
CA LYS A 62 -2.09 10.57 -5.20
C LYS A 62 -1.71 10.17 -3.77
N ALA A 63 -2.22 9.05 -3.27
CA ALA A 63 -1.89 8.55 -1.94
C ALA A 63 -0.42 8.13 -1.82
N ILE A 64 0.15 7.46 -2.82
CA ILE A 64 1.57 7.07 -2.85
C ILE A 64 2.47 8.30 -2.82
N ASN A 65 2.16 9.31 -3.64
CA ASN A 65 2.99 10.51 -3.80
C ASN A 65 2.95 11.43 -2.58
N ASN A 66 1.80 11.52 -1.91
CA ASN A 66 1.62 12.43 -0.77
C ASN A 66 1.59 11.72 0.59
N LYS A 67 1.76 10.39 0.62
CA LYS A 67 1.60 9.54 1.81
C LYS A 67 0.29 9.76 2.56
N TYR A 68 -0.80 9.94 1.81
CA TYR A 68 -2.14 10.04 2.37
C TYR A 68 -2.61 8.67 2.84
N GLU A 69 -3.35 8.66 3.95
CA GLU A 69 -3.99 7.44 4.42
C GLU A 69 -5.02 6.96 3.39
N ILE A 70 -5.19 5.64 3.30
CA ILE A 70 -6.20 5.04 2.44
C ILE A 70 -7.16 4.25 3.33
N LEU A 71 -8.40 4.74 3.42
CA LEU A 71 -9.44 4.15 4.24
C LEU A 71 -10.17 3.05 3.48
N PHE A 72 -10.04 1.80 3.93
CA PHE A 72 -10.88 0.68 3.52
C PHE A 72 -12.01 0.46 4.53
N ARG A 73 -12.94 -0.43 4.22
CA ARG A 73 -14.07 -0.77 5.10
C ARG A 73 -13.61 -1.30 6.45
N ASN A 74 -12.58 -2.14 6.48
CA ASN A 74 -12.15 -2.88 7.67
C ASN A 74 -10.76 -2.50 8.20
N PHE A 75 -10.00 -1.68 7.47
CA PHE A 75 -8.66 -1.28 7.86
C PHE A 75 -8.26 0.02 7.16
N VAL A 76 -7.15 0.60 7.60
CA VAL A 76 -6.52 1.78 7.01
C VAL A 76 -5.10 1.41 6.62
N ILE A 77 -4.68 1.79 5.41
CA ILE A 77 -3.26 1.88 5.08
C ILE A 77 -2.78 3.27 5.50
N SER A 78 -1.87 3.31 6.45
CA SER A 78 -1.26 4.52 7.00
C SER A 78 0.26 4.47 6.81
N PHE A 79 0.98 5.48 7.26
CA PHE A 79 2.44 5.56 7.13
C PHE A 79 3.09 5.86 8.47
N ASN A 80 4.19 5.18 8.77
CA ASN A 80 4.95 5.42 9.99
C ASN A 80 6.45 5.19 9.77
N VAL A 81 7.27 5.78 10.64
CA VAL A 81 8.70 5.52 10.68
C VAL A 81 8.94 4.09 11.18
N ASN A 82 9.85 3.39 10.52
CA ASN A 82 10.22 2.04 10.92
C ASN A 82 11.75 1.86 10.96
N LEU A 83 12.27 1.66 12.17
CA LEU A 83 13.71 1.51 12.44
C LEU A 83 14.37 0.32 11.74
N LYS A 84 13.59 -0.66 11.24
CA LYS A 84 14.14 -1.73 10.39
C LYS A 84 14.61 -1.23 9.02
N PHE A 85 14.05 -0.11 8.56
CA PHE A 85 14.43 0.55 7.31
C PHE A 85 15.39 1.72 7.61
N SER A 86 14.92 2.70 8.37
CA SER A 86 15.68 3.84 8.89
C SER A 86 14.81 4.64 9.85
N ALA A 87 15.42 5.49 10.69
CA ALA A 87 14.69 6.46 11.50
C ALA A 87 14.07 7.61 10.67
N ASP A 88 14.48 7.73 9.40
CA ASP A 88 14.05 8.80 8.50
C ASP A 88 13.24 8.27 7.32
N ILE A 89 12.72 7.05 7.40
CA ILE A 89 11.97 6.43 6.31
C ILE A 89 10.53 6.18 6.75
N LEU A 90 9.58 6.73 5.99
CA LEU A 90 8.17 6.38 6.09
C LEU A 90 7.88 5.11 5.28
N VAL A 91 7.23 4.17 5.93
CA VAL A 91 6.74 2.92 5.32
C VAL A 91 5.26 2.74 5.57
N PRO A 92 4.54 2.02 4.69
CA PRO A 92 3.13 1.73 4.92
C PRO A 92 2.96 0.78 6.10
N ILE A 93 1.90 1.01 6.86
CA ILE A 93 1.43 0.17 7.97
C ILE A 93 -0.07 -0.05 7.82
N VAL A 94 -0.59 -1.09 8.47
CA VAL A 94 -2.03 -1.33 8.58
C VAL A 94 -2.49 -0.93 9.99
N THR A 95 -3.53 -0.11 10.07
CA THR A 95 -4.15 0.32 11.32
C THR A 95 -5.66 0.12 11.27
N SER A 96 -6.33 0.25 12.43
CA SER A 96 -7.79 0.20 12.55
C SER A 96 -8.46 1.57 12.63
N LYS A 97 -7.66 2.65 12.70
CA LYS A 97 -8.14 4.03 12.87
C LYS A 97 -7.31 4.97 12.03
N LEU A 98 -7.96 6.01 11.53
CA LEU A 98 -7.31 7.14 10.89
C LEU A 98 -6.49 7.93 11.91
N SER A 99 -5.42 8.54 11.42
CA SER A 99 -4.67 9.55 12.14
C SER A 99 -5.42 10.88 12.14
N SER A 100 -5.10 11.77 13.09
CA SER A 100 -5.66 13.12 13.14
C SER A 100 -4.84 14.14 12.36
N ASN A 101 -3.71 13.74 11.77
CA ASN A 101 -2.70 14.61 11.17
C ASN A 101 -2.33 14.21 9.74
N SER A 102 -3.07 13.28 9.12
CA SER A 102 -2.88 12.91 7.72
C SER A 102 -4.18 13.07 6.94
N GLU A 103 -4.03 13.53 5.70
CA GLU A 103 -5.12 13.52 4.73
C GLU A 103 -5.48 12.08 4.34
N THR A 104 -6.75 11.87 3.97
CA THR A 104 -7.28 10.52 3.73
C THR A 104 -7.97 10.43 2.37
N ILE A 105 -7.60 9.40 1.60
CA ILE A 105 -8.37 8.91 0.45
C ILE A 105 -9.39 7.89 0.94
N ASN A 106 -10.67 8.16 0.70
CA ASN A 106 -11.75 7.27 1.11
C ASN A 106 -12.05 6.20 0.05
N PHE A 107 -11.61 4.97 0.31
CA PHE A 107 -11.94 3.77 -0.48
C PHE A 107 -13.01 2.90 0.18
N LYS A 108 -13.65 3.39 1.27
CA LYS A 108 -14.74 2.68 1.95
C LYS A 108 -16.09 2.93 1.28
N SER A 109 -16.36 4.16 0.82
CA SER A 109 -17.63 4.56 0.21
C SER A 109 -17.50 5.82 -0.63
N SER A 110 -18.51 6.10 -1.47
CA SER A 110 -18.61 7.32 -2.27
C SER A 110 -20.06 7.83 -2.32
N ASN A 111 -20.24 9.12 -2.61
CA ASN A 111 -21.56 9.68 -2.91
C ASN A 111 -21.96 9.48 -4.39
N GLU A 112 -21.01 9.11 -5.26
CA GLU A 112 -21.30 8.77 -6.65
C GLU A 112 -21.66 7.28 -6.74
N ILE A 113 -22.89 6.98 -7.20
CA ILE A 113 -23.48 5.62 -7.19
C ILE A 113 -22.55 4.58 -7.84
N SER A 114 -22.02 4.85 -9.03
CA SER A 114 -21.16 3.90 -9.74
C SER A 114 -19.83 3.64 -9.02
N LYS A 115 -19.22 4.69 -8.45
CA LYS A 115 -17.99 4.58 -7.65
C LYS A 115 -18.26 3.87 -6.32
N ASP A 116 -19.38 4.15 -5.67
CA ASP A 116 -19.77 3.51 -4.43
C ASP A 116 -20.00 2.00 -4.62
N ASN A 117 -20.69 1.61 -5.71
CA ASN A 117 -20.85 0.20 -6.07
C ASN A 117 -19.50 -0.49 -6.31
N PHE A 118 -18.60 0.13 -7.07
CA PHE A 118 -17.24 -0.38 -7.28
C PHE A 118 -16.49 -0.57 -5.95
N LEU A 119 -16.47 0.45 -5.08
CA LEU A 119 -15.77 0.39 -3.79
C LEU A 119 -16.41 -0.64 -2.85
N SER A 120 -17.73 -0.77 -2.84
CA SER A 120 -18.42 -1.76 -2.03
C SER A 120 -18.03 -3.18 -2.42
N ILE A 121 -18.02 -3.48 -3.72
CA ILE A 121 -17.59 -4.77 -4.28
C ILE A 121 -16.09 -4.99 -4.01
N TYR A 122 -15.26 -3.96 -4.18
CA TYR A 122 -13.81 -4.01 -3.90
C TYR A 122 -13.53 -4.45 -2.46
N ASN A 123 -14.16 -3.78 -1.50
CA ASN A 123 -14.00 -4.10 -0.08
C ASN A 123 -14.57 -5.48 0.28
N GLU A 124 -15.69 -5.87 -0.32
CA GLU A 124 -16.29 -7.18 -0.07
C GLU A 124 -15.36 -8.31 -0.54
N ILE A 125 -14.83 -8.21 -1.76
CA ILE A 125 -13.89 -9.21 -2.29
C ILE A 125 -12.63 -9.30 -1.41
N ILE A 126 -12.06 -8.15 -1.02
CA ILE A 126 -10.91 -8.11 -0.10
C ILE A 126 -11.23 -8.85 1.20
N TYR A 127 -12.36 -8.51 1.83
CA TYR A 127 -12.76 -9.13 3.10
C TYR A 127 -12.88 -10.66 2.98
N GLN A 128 -13.57 -11.15 1.95
CA GLN A 128 -13.77 -12.59 1.75
C GLN A 128 -12.45 -13.32 1.50
N LEU A 129 -11.59 -12.78 0.64
CA LEU A 129 -10.32 -13.41 0.29
C LEU A 129 -9.32 -13.39 1.44
N LEU A 130 -9.26 -12.31 2.24
CA LEU A 130 -8.45 -12.27 3.46
C LEU A 130 -8.92 -13.31 4.48
N LYS A 131 -10.23 -13.49 4.62
CA LYS A 131 -10.83 -14.49 5.52
C LYS A 131 -10.51 -15.93 5.10
N GLN A 132 -10.30 -16.15 3.80
CA GLN A 132 -9.85 -17.42 3.23
C GLN A 132 -8.33 -17.63 3.37
N GLY A 133 -7.59 -16.66 3.91
CA GLY A 133 -6.15 -16.77 4.15
C GLY A 133 -5.27 -16.45 2.94
N ASN A 134 -5.81 -15.77 1.91
CA ASN A 134 -5.03 -15.34 0.75
C ASN A 134 -4.13 -14.14 1.08
N TYR A 135 -3.08 -13.98 0.27
CA TYR A 135 -2.25 -12.77 0.24
C TYR A 135 -2.72 -11.87 -0.89
N LEU A 136 -3.14 -10.65 -0.57
CA LEU A 136 -3.81 -9.78 -1.54
C LEU A 136 -3.00 -8.54 -1.81
N GLU A 137 -2.61 -8.32 -3.05
CA GLU A 137 -2.11 -7.03 -3.50
C GLU A 137 -3.28 -6.06 -3.66
N VAL A 138 -3.70 -5.47 -2.54
CA VAL A 138 -4.88 -4.57 -2.45
C VAL A 138 -4.63 -3.19 -3.04
N LEU A 139 -3.37 -2.87 -3.32
CA LEU A 139 -2.90 -1.70 -4.05
C LEU A 139 -1.64 -2.14 -4.81
N PRO A 140 -1.28 -1.52 -5.95
CA PRO A 140 -0.09 -1.90 -6.70
C PRO A 140 1.15 -2.00 -5.80
N ASN A 141 1.79 -3.16 -5.80
CA ASN A 141 2.98 -3.46 -5.00
C ASN A 141 2.83 -3.31 -3.48
N LEU A 142 1.60 -3.40 -2.95
CA LEU A 142 1.30 -3.46 -1.51
C LEU A 142 0.33 -4.59 -1.22
N ILE A 143 0.82 -5.54 -0.44
CA ILE A 143 0.16 -6.80 -0.10
C ILE A 143 -0.36 -6.72 1.33
N VAL A 144 -1.62 -7.09 1.52
CA VAL A 144 -2.25 -7.28 2.83
C VAL A 144 -2.63 -8.75 3.00
N HIS A 145 -2.40 -9.28 4.20
CA HIS A 145 -2.82 -10.63 4.55
C HIS A 145 -3.15 -10.74 6.05
N LEU A 146 -3.92 -11.75 6.42
CA LEU A 146 -4.20 -12.08 7.81
C LEU A 146 -3.13 -13.04 8.33
N SER A 147 -2.36 -12.61 9.33
CA SER A 147 -1.32 -13.44 9.94
C SER A 147 -1.93 -14.63 10.67
N LYS A 148 -1.58 -15.85 10.26
CA LYS A 148 -2.07 -17.10 10.88
C LYS A 148 -1.73 -17.20 12.37
N SER A 149 -0.61 -16.63 12.82
CA SER A 149 -0.14 -16.72 14.20
C SER A 149 -0.78 -15.70 15.14
N THR A 150 -1.18 -14.53 14.63
CA THR A 150 -1.67 -13.42 15.47
C THR A 150 -3.11 -13.02 15.18
N ASN A 151 -3.70 -13.57 14.12
CA ASN A 151 -4.99 -13.17 13.59
C ASN A 151 -5.10 -11.65 13.35
N SER A 152 -3.97 -11.00 13.04
CA SER A 152 -3.88 -9.57 12.77
C SER A 152 -3.50 -9.33 11.31
N LEU A 153 -4.01 -8.25 10.72
CA LEU A 153 -3.61 -7.86 9.38
C LEU A 153 -2.15 -7.41 9.38
N LYS A 154 -1.42 -7.84 8.35
CA LYS A 154 -0.05 -7.45 8.06
C LYS A 154 0.03 -6.85 6.68
N VAL A 155 1.03 -6.01 6.48
CA VAL A 155 1.36 -5.41 5.19
C VAL A 155 2.78 -5.78 4.77
N SER A 156 2.96 -6.03 3.49
CA SER A 156 4.26 -6.23 2.83
C SER A 156 4.24 -5.44 1.54
N PHE A 157 5.34 -4.79 1.18
CA PHE A 157 5.34 -3.79 0.11
C PHE A 157 6.70 -3.74 -0.59
N SER A 158 6.70 -3.20 -1.80
CA SER A 158 7.93 -2.84 -2.53
C SER A 158 8.44 -1.44 -2.18
N GLU A 159 9.63 -1.12 -2.68
CA GLU A 159 10.31 0.17 -2.60
C GLU A 159 9.41 1.36 -2.98
N GLN A 160 8.43 1.19 -3.89
CA GLN A 160 7.54 2.27 -4.36
C GLN A 160 6.76 2.95 -3.21
N TRP A 161 6.50 2.23 -2.12
CA TRP A 161 5.73 2.76 -1.00
C TRP A 161 6.56 3.54 0.01
N VAL A 162 7.88 3.53 -0.15
CA VAL A 162 8.84 4.13 0.77
C VAL A 162 9.06 5.61 0.44
N MET A 163 9.33 6.43 1.45
CA MET A 163 9.77 7.82 1.26
C MET A 163 10.76 8.21 2.35
N ASP A 164 11.87 8.80 1.92
CA ASP A 164 12.80 9.47 2.81
C ASP A 164 12.16 10.77 3.32
N ILE A 165 12.14 10.92 4.63
CA ILE A 165 11.88 12.19 5.30
C ILE A 165 13.17 12.99 5.11
N ASP A 166 13.24 13.79 4.04
CA ASP A 166 14.35 14.71 3.84
C ASP A 166 14.50 15.58 5.10
N ARG A 167 15.54 15.29 5.89
CA ARG A 167 16.01 16.23 6.90
C ARG A 167 16.61 17.35 6.09
N GLY A 168 15.85 18.44 5.92
CA GLY A 168 16.35 19.65 5.27
C GLY A 168 17.73 19.97 5.83
N ASP A 169 18.76 19.72 5.01
CA ASP A 169 20.08 20.21 5.28
C ASP A 169 19.95 21.70 5.03
N ASN A 170 19.58 22.44 6.08
CA ASN A 170 19.73 23.89 6.13
C ASN A 170 21.24 24.14 6.09
N GLY A 171 21.78 24.03 4.88
CA GLY A 171 23.09 24.52 4.50
C GLY A 171 23.10 25.99 4.83
N SER A 172 23.66 26.27 6.00
CA SER A 172 23.96 27.60 6.49
C SER A 172 24.80 28.27 5.41
N LYS A 173 24.21 29.26 4.73
CA LYS A 173 24.96 30.30 4.02
C LYS A 173 24.86 31.57 4.83
#